data_AF-A0A967LWR4-F1
#
_entry.id   AF-A0A967LWR4-F1
#
_cell.length_a   1.000
_cell.length_b   1.000
_cell.length_c   1.000
_cell.angle_alpha   90.00
_cell.angle_beta   90.00
_cell.angle_gamma   90.00
#
_symmetry.space_group_name_H-M   'P 1'
#
loop_
_entity.id
_entity.type
_entity.pdbx_description
1 polymer ?
#
loop_
_entity_poly.entity_id
_entity_poly.type
_entity_poly.pdbx_seq_one_letter_code
_entity_poly.pdbx_strand_id
1 'polypeptide(L)' 'MDEQQVENVEEEETETEADKVDLNRVFREAERDLNSMFPDGEMRKFLRRVKKNRSSNERFLKGIKSEKLWEEDE' A
#
# COMPACT_ATOMS: atom_id res chain seq x y z
N MET A 1 12.50 -29.80 -9.79
CA MET A 1 12.92 -28.48 -10.31
C MET A 1 11.77 -27.58 -9.96
N ASP A 2 11.84 -26.99 -8.78
CA ASP A 2 10.72 -26.30 -8.17
C ASP A 2 10.99 -24.81 -8.29
N GLU A 3 10.56 -24.27 -9.44
CA GLU A 3 10.52 -22.84 -9.68
C GLU A 3 9.34 -22.28 -8.87
N GLN A 4 9.59 -21.90 -7.62
CA GLN A 4 8.67 -21.08 -6.84
C GLN A 4 8.48 -19.74 -7.55
N GLN A 5 7.42 -19.67 -8.35
CA GLN A 5 6.87 -18.42 -8.84
C GLN A 5 6.47 -17.60 -7.62
N VAL A 6 7.23 -16.53 -7.38
CA VAL A 6 6.91 -15.51 -6.39
C VAL A 6 5.69 -14.79 -6.95
N GLU A 7 4.51 -15.27 -6.55
CA GLU A 7 3.23 -14.65 -6.83
C GLU A 7 3.25 -13.25 -6.21
N ASN A 8 3.65 -12.25 -6.99
CA ASN A 8 3.30 -10.86 -6.72
C ASN A 8 1.78 -10.79 -6.85
N VAL A 9 1.10 -11.08 -5.76
CA VAL A 9 -0.33 -10.81 -5.57
C VAL A 9 -0.47 -9.28 -5.55
N GLU A 10 -0.40 -8.68 -6.74
CA GLU A 10 -1.09 -7.42 -6.98
C GLU A 10 -2.57 -7.75 -6.88
N GLU A 11 -3.13 -7.63 -5.67
CA GLU A 11 -4.57 -7.64 -5.46
C GLU A 11 -5.17 -6.67 -6.50
N GLU A 12 -5.77 -7.22 -7.56
CA GLU A 12 -6.60 -6.49 -8.50
C GLU A 12 -7.84 -6.03 -7.72
N GLU A 13 -7.69 -4.97 -6.93
CA GLU A 13 -8.80 -4.21 -6.40
C GLU A 13 -9.59 -3.73 -7.61
N THR A 14 -10.70 -4.41 -7.89
CA THR A 14 -11.56 -4.15 -9.05
C THR A 14 -11.84 -2.65 -9.20
N GLU A 15 -12.02 -2.16 -10.44
CA GLU A 15 -12.29 -0.73 -10.73
C GLU A 15 -13.39 -0.11 -9.85
N THR A 16 -14.33 -0.93 -9.36
CA THR A 16 -15.41 -0.52 -8.44
C THR A 16 -14.96 -0.07 -7.05
N GLU A 17 -13.74 -0.43 -6.63
CA GLU A 17 -13.14 0.03 -5.38
C GLU A 17 -12.30 1.30 -5.56
N ALA A 18 -11.83 1.57 -6.78
CA ALA A 18 -11.03 2.76 -7.11
C ALA A 18 -11.82 4.06 -6.87
N ASP A 19 -13.10 4.06 -7.23
CA ASP A 19 -14.00 5.20 -7.00
C ASP A 19 -14.31 5.45 -5.52
N LYS A 20 -14.11 4.44 -4.66
CA LYS A 20 -14.42 4.49 -3.22
C LYS A 20 -13.23 4.86 -2.35
N VAL A 21 -12.05 5.09 -2.93
CA VAL A 21 -10.88 5.51 -2.14
C VAL A 21 -11.06 6.95 -1.68
N ASP A 22 -11.22 7.14 -0.38
CA ASP A 22 -11.28 8.44 0.28
C ASP A 22 -9.87 8.88 0.71
N LEU A 23 -9.25 9.73 -0.10
CA LEU A 23 -7.90 10.25 0.16
C LEU A 23 -7.83 11.12 1.41
N ASN A 24 -8.89 11.83 1.79
CA ASN A 24 -8.88 12.64 3.00
C ASN A 24 -8.79 11.75 4.25
N ARG A 25 -9.44 10.60 4.20
CA ARG A 25 -9.31 9.59 5.26
C ARG A 25 -7.94 8.93 5.26
N VAL A 26 -7.37 8.68 4.07
CA VAL A 26 -6.04 8.07 3.93
C VAL A 26 -4.95 9.04 4.38
N PHE A 27 -5.03 10.32 4.02
CA PHE A 27 -4.04 11.37 4.30
C PHE A 27 -4.65 12.45 5.20
N ARG A 28 -5.00 12.08 6.43
CA ARG A 28 -5.60 12.99 7.42
C ARG A 28 -4.75 14.20 7.78
N GLU A 29 -3.44 14.11 7.53
CA GLU A 29 -2.47 15.18 7.77
C GLU A 29 -2.50 16.25 6.66
N ALA A 30 -3.18 15.98 5.54
CA ALA A 30 -3.33 16.98 4.49
C ALA A 30 -4.32 18.07 4.93
N GLU A 31 -3.88 19.31 4.95
CA GLU A 31 -4.72 20.50 5.21
C GLU A 31 -5.66 20.83 4.03
N ARG A 32 -5.76 19.95 3.04
CA ARG A 32 -6.52 20.14 1.80
C ARG A 32 -7.39 18.94 1.49
N ASP A 33 -8.50 19.20 0.83
CA ASP A 33 -9.38 18.16 0.31
C ASP A 33 -8.74 17.49 -0.91
N LEU A 34 -8.07 16.36 -0.66
CA LEU A 34 -7.42 15.56 -1.68
C LEU A 34 -8.41 14.86 -2.60
N ASN A 35 -9.63 14.56 -2.15
CA ASN A 35 -10.66 14.02 -3.05
C ASN A 35 -11.08 15.07 -4.09
N SER A 36 -11.15 16.34 -3.70
CA SER A 36 -11.41 17.43 -4.63
C SER A 36 -10.22 17.71 -5.56
N MET A 37 -8.98 17.56 -5.08
CA MET A 37 -7.78 17.76 -5.90
C MET A 37 -7.53 16.61 -6.89
N PHE A 38 -7.93 15.39 -6.53
CA PHE A 38 -7.77 14.18 -7.34
C PHE A 38 -9.13 13.52 -7.55
N PRO A 39 -9.98 14.06 -8.44
CA PRO A 39 -11.30 13.48 -8.71
C PRO A 39 -11.21 12.11 -9.39
N ASP A 40 -10.12 11.86 -10.12
CA ASP A 40 -9.84 10.59 -10.79
C ASP A 40 -9.64 9.44 -9.79
N GLY A 41 -10.43 8.37 -9.95
CA GLY A 41 -10.38 7.18 -9.10
C GLY A 41 -9.06 6.40 -9.22
N GLU A 42 -8.45 6.37 -10.40
CA GLU A 42 -7.17 5.69 -10.61
C GLU A 42 -6.05 6.35 -9.81
N MET A 43 -5.99 7.68 -9.85
CA MET A 43 -5.04 8.46 -9.05
C MET A 43 -5.25 8.27 -7.54
N ARG A 44 -6.51 8.21 -7.08
CA ARG A 44 -6.83 7.96 -5.66
C ARG A 44 -6.33 6.58 -5.22
N LYS A 45 -6.52 5.55 -6.05
CA LYS A 45 -6.00 4.20 -5.82
C LYS A 45 -4.48 4.17 -5.78
N PHE A 46 -3.82 4.83 -6.73
CA PHE A 46 -2.35 4.93 -6.77
C PHE A 46 -1.79 5.54 -5.49
N LEU A 47 -2.34 6.67 -5.03
CA LEU A 47 -1.89 7.34 -3.81
C LEU A 47 -2.10 6.47 -2.55
N ARG A 48 -3.22 5.73 -2.47
CA ARG A 48 -3.44 4.74 -1.39
C ARG A 48 -2.37 3.64 -1.42
N ARG A 49 -2.05 3.11 -2.60
CA ARG A 49 -1.02 2.06 -2.77
C ARG A 49 0.37 2.56 -2.39
N VAL A 50 0.75 3.78 -2.81
CA VAL A 50 2.01 4.42 -2.42
C VAL A 50 2.12 4.51 -0.90
N LYS A 51 1.05 4.91 -0.20
CA LYS A 51 1.06 4.98 1.28
C LYS A 51 1.21 3.59 1.92
N LYS A 52 0.51 2.56 1.42
CA LYS A 52 0.62 1.17 1.89
C LYS A 52 2.06 0.65 1.71
N ASN A 53 2.63 0.85 0.52
CA ASN A 53 4.00 0.45 0.20
C ASN A 53 5.03 1.16 1.08
N ARG A 54 4.91 2.47 1.29
CA ARG A 54 5.81 3.21 2.18
C ARG A 54 5.78 2.66 3.61
N SER A 55 4.59 2.42 4.15
CA SER A 55 4.41 1.87 5.50
C SER A 55 5.01 0.46 5.61
N SER A 56 4.82 -0.38 4.58
CA SER A 56 5.40 -1.72 4.52
C SER A 56 6.93 -1.68 4.48
N ASN A 57 7.50 -0.83 3.62
CA ASN A 57 8.94 -0.65 3.51
C ASN A 57 9.55 -0.12 4.81
N GLU A 58 8.90 0.84 5.48
CA GLU A 58 9.34 1.33 6.78
C GLU A 58 9.35 0.23 7.84
N ARG A 59 8.33 -0.63 7.88
CA ARG A 59 8.28 -1.81 8.77
C ARG A 59 9.38 -2.82 8.44
N PHE A 60 9.56 -3.13 7.16
CA PHE A 60 10.58 -4.05 6.69
C PHE A 60 12.00 -3.56 7.04
N LEU A 61 12.31 -2.29 6.76
CA LEU A 61 13.59 -1.68 7.11
C LEU A 61 13.81 -1.64 8.63
N LYS A 62 12.74 -1.40 9.41
CA LYS A 62 12.82 -1.49 10.88
C LYS A 62 13.12 -2.93 11.32
N GLY A 63 12.51 -3.92 10.69
CA GLY A 63 12.76 -5.35 10.90
C GLY A 63 14.22 -5.72 10.67
N ILE A 64 14.78 -5.33 9.51
CA ILE A 64 16.20 -5.53 9.17
C ILE A 64 17.11 -4.92 10.25
N LYS A 65 16.86 -3.65 10.61
CA LYS A 65 17.67 -2.94 11.61
C LYS A 65 17.60 -3.57 13.01
N SER A 66 16.54 -4.32 13.30
CA SER A 66 16.34 -4.99 14.58
C SER A 66 16.83 -6.44 14.61
N GLU A 67 17.40 -6.96 13.51
CA GLU A 67 17.89 -8.35 13.39
C GLU A 67 16.84 -9.41 13.76
N LYS A 68 15.55 -9.06 13.65
CA LYS A 68 14.39 -9.94 13.93
C LYS A 68 13.90 -10.66 12.67
N LEU A 69 14.77 -10.87 11.69
CA LEU A 69 14.35 -11.35 10.37
C LEU A 69 14.27 -12.87 10.24
N TRP A 70 14.59 -13.62 11.31
CA TRP A 70 14.68 -15.08 11.28
C TRP A 70 14.17 -15.70 12.59
N GLU A 71 12.90 -15.52 12.90
CA GLU A 71 12.17 -16.59 13.59
C GLU A 71 11.28 -17.20 12.51
N GLU A 72 11.84 -18.21 11.82
CA GLU A 72 11.02 -19.17 11.08
C GLU A 72 10.09 -19.82 12.12
N ASP A 73 8.78 -19.65 11.96
CA ASP A 73 7.80 -20.39 12.74
C ASP A 73 7.97 -21.89 12.43
N GLU A 74 8.63 -22.63 13.34
CA GLU A 74 8.57 -24.12 13.43
C GLU A 74 7.22 -24.59 13.97
#